data_AF-A0A6C0ED26-F1
#
_entry.id   AF-A0A6C0ED26-F1
#
_cell.length_a   1.000
_cell.length_b   1.000
_cell.length_c   1.000
_cell.angle_alpha   90.00
_cell.angle_beta   90.00
_cell.angle_gamma   90.00
#
_symmetry.space_group_name_H-M   'P 1'
#
loop_
_entity.id
_entity.type
_entity.pdbx_description
1 polymer ?
#
loop_
_entity_poly.entity_id
_entity_poly.type
_entity_poly.pdbx_seq_one_letter_code
_entity_poly.pdbx_strand_id
1 'polypeptide(L)'
;MDNQNNNIDKYYSLIDKNILNNLCKNESLKNLILLSTKNDINIFNKKNKQWHLKSKNILLKECEKIKKKEIKSSTNLLSNLAKLDNTTIDNFKSIYQNLENKIDNINKFINQINIVDIDKENKNNKNIFKPKIININEHNNNIKNKVYSDDSENSLNNNYLELEFIEYYSNC
;
A
#
# COMPACT_ATOMS: atom_id res chain seq x y z
N MET A 1 -21.43 1.82 -6.84
CA MET A 1 -20.76 3.14 -6.94
C MET A 1 -19.31 2.88 -6.63
N ASP A 2 -18.58 2.39 -7.63
CA ASP A 2 -17.29 1.72 -7.42
C ASP A 2 -16.22 2.47 -8.19
N ASN A 3 -15.67 3.52 -7.57
CA ASN A 3 -14.48 4.16 -8.13
C ASN A 3 -13.64 4.94 -7.11
N GLN A 4 -13.50 4.43 -5.88
CA GLN A 4 -12.50 4.93 -4.93
C GLN A 4 -11.43 3.90 -4.52
N ASN A 5 -11.60 2.61 -4.81
CA ASN A 5 -10.65 1.57 -4.37
C ASN A 5 -9.34 1.45 -5.17
N ASN A 6 -9.16 2.21 -6.26
CA ASN A 6 -8.03 1.95 -7.18
C ASN A 6 -6.75 2.73 -6.87
N ASN A 7 -6.72 3.66 -5.91
CA ASN A 7 -5.52 4.47 -5.69
C ASN A 7 -4.42 3.72 -4.93
N ILE A 8 -4.80 2.93 -3.92
CA ILE A 8 -3.81 2.22 -3.10
C ILE A 8 -3.27 0.97 -3.82
N ASP A 9 -4.10 0.28 -4.60
CA ASP A 9 -3.66 -0.86 -5.42
C ASP A 9 -2.73 -0.41 -6.55
N LYS A 10 -3.05 0.71 -7.21
CA LYS A 10 -2.13 1.35 -8.16
C LYS A 10 -0.83 1.74 -7.47
N TYR A 11 -0.89 2.29 -6.27
CA TYR A 11 0.30 2.66 -5.51
C TYR A 11 1.21 1.44 -5.25
N TYR A 12 0.65 0.32 -4.80
CA TYR A 12 1.41 -0.90 -4.55
C TYR A 12 1.94 -1.57 -5.83
N SER A 13 1.24 -1.43 -6.96
CA SER A 13 1.72 -1.91 -8.26
C SER A 13 3.02 -1.23 -8.74
N LEU A 14 3.33 -0.04 -8.21
CA LEU A 14 4.54 0.72 -8.56
C LEU A 14 5.76 0.33 -7.69
N ILE A 15 5.55 -0.48 -6.66
CA ILE A 15 6.60 -0.94 -5.76
C ILE A 15 7.19 -2.25 -6.32
N ASP A 16 8.51 -2.37 -6.25
CA ASP A 16 9.20 -3.58 -6.70
C ASP A 16 8.69 -4.80 -5.89
N LYS A 17 8.24 -5.83 -6.61
CA LYS A 17 7.70 -7.06 -6.02
C LYS A 17 8.70 -7.73 -5.07
N ASN A 18 10.00 -7.65 -5.34
CA ASN A 18 11.02 -8.23 -4.47
C ASN A 18 11.10 -7.51 -3.11
N ILE A 19 10.82 -6.20 -3.08
CA ILE A 19 10.76 -5.43 -1.84
C ILE A 19 9.55 -5.86 -1.02
N LEU A 20 8.37 -5.91 -1.67
CA LEU A 20 7.13 -6.34 -1.01
C LEU A 20 7.26 -7.77 -0.47
N ASN A 21 7.74 -8.71 -1.28
CA ASN A 21 7.91 -10.10 -0.88
C ASN A 21 8.89 -10.26 0.29
N ASN A 22 9.96 -9.48 0.32
CA ASN A 22 10.90 -9.53 1.44
C ASN A 22 10.32 -8.94 2.72
N LEU A 23 9.55 -7.86 2.64
CA LEU A 23 8.90 -7.24 3.80
C LEU A 23 7.74 -8.06 4.35
N CYS A 24 7.01 -8.75 3.47
CA CYS A 24 5.93 -9.67 3.85
C CYS A 24 6.43 -10.93 4.59
N LYS A 25 7.75 -11.17 4.68
CA LYS A 25 8.30 -12.21 5.56
C LYS A 25 8.14 -11.86 7.05
N ASN A 26 8.04 -10.57 7.37
CA ASN A 26 7.74 -10.11 8.71
C ASN A 26 6.22 -9.91 8.84
N GLU A 27 5.58 -10.72 9.69
CA GLU A 27 4.12 -10.73 9.86
C GLU A 27 3.59 -9.35 10.31
N SER A 28 4.31 -8.64 11.16
CA SER A 28 3.91 -7.29 11.60
C SER A 28 3.94 -6.27 10.45
N LEU A 29 4.91 -6.39 9.53
CA LEU A 29 4.97 -5.55 8.32
C LEU A 29 3.89 -5.93 7.30
N LYS A 30 3.63 -7.22 7.13
CA LYS A 30 2.54 -7.71 6.28
C LYS A 30 1.20 -7.16 6.77
N ASN A 31 0.95 -7.22 8.09
CA ASN A 31 -0.23 -6.64 8.71
C ASN A 31 -0.30 -5.12 8.56
N LEU A 32 0.85 -4.43 8.66
CA LEU A 32 0.92 -3.00 8.40
C LEU A 32 0.53 -2.67 6.94
N ILE A 33 1.04 -3.42 5.95
CA ILE A 33 0.67 -3.26 4.53
C ILE A 33 -0.82 -3.50 4.33
N LEU A 34 -1.38 -4.56 4.91
CA LEU A 34 -2.82 -4.87 4.79
C LEU A 34 -3.71 -3.79 5.41
N LEU A 35 -3.35 -3.29 6.59
CA LEU A 35 -4.11 -2.20 7.21
C LEU A 35 -3.92 -0.88 6.44
N SER A 36 -2.80 -0.72 5.76
CA SER A 36 -2.55 0.47 4.95
C SER A 36 -3.51 0.56 3.75
N THR A 37 -3.85 -0.57 3.12
CA THR A 37 -4.81 -0.62 2.02
C THR A 37 -6.21 -0.30 2.50
N LYS A 38 -6.61 -0.80 3.67
CA LYS A 38 -7.91 -0.51 4.28
C LYS A 38 -8.09 0.96 4.71
N ASN A 39 -7.00 1.67 4.98
CA ASN A 39 -7.03 3.05 5.49
C ASN A 39 -6.58 4.09 4.45
N ASP A 40 -6.27 3.69 3.21
CA ASP A 40 -5.66 4.54 2.17
C ASP A 40 -4.39 5.28 2.66
N ILE A 41 -3.54 4.57 3.41
CA ILE A 41 -2.27 5.13 3.94
C ILE A 41 -1.10 4.57 3.14
N ASN A 42 -0.35 5.44 2.48
CA ASN A 42 0.88 5.03 1.79
C ASN A 42 2.00 4.80 2.80
N ILE A 43 2.53 3.59 2.93
CA ILE A 43 3.59 3.33 3.94
C ILE A 43 5.01 3.53 3.42
N PHE A 44 5.19 3.55 2.09
CA PHE A 44 6.48 3.77 1.43
C PHE A 44 6.60 5.19 0.87
N ASN A 45 7.84 5.66 0.74
CA ASN A 45 8.19 6.83 -0.05
C ASN A 45 9.35 6.51 -1.00
N LYS A 46 9.43 7.24 -2.11
CA LYS A 46 10.54 7.11 -3.04
C LYS A 46 11.61 8.16 -2.68
N LYS A 47 12.83 7.73 -2.37
CA LYS A 47 14.00 8.59 -2.16
C LYS A 47 15.12 8.11 -3.06
N ASN A 48 15.80 9.01 -3.77
CA ASN A 48 16.91 8.66 -4.67
C ASN A 48 16.56 7.51 -5.65
N LYS A 49 15.35 7.55 -6.23
CA LYS A 49 14.79 6.53 -7.12
C LYS A 49 14.51 5.15 -6.47
N GLN A 50 14.75 4.98 -5.18
CA GLN A 50 14.50 3.75 -4.43
C GLN A 50 13.30 3.89 -3.49
N TRP A 51 12.58 2.78 -3.28
CA TRP A 51 11.45 2.73 -2.36
C TRP A 51 11.95 2.44 -0.93
N HIS A 52 11.47 3.22 0.04
CA HIS A 52 11.81 3.07 1.45
C HIS A 52 10.56 3.12 2.31
N LEU A 53 10.58 2.43 3.45
CA LEU A 53 9.51 2.53 4.43
C LEU A 53 9.58 3.91 5.08
N LYS A 54 8.44 4.61 5.16
CA LYS A 54 8.35 5.90 5.86
C LYS A 54 8.72 5.70 7.33
N SER A 55 9.33 6.71 7.94
CA SER A 55 9.63 6.65 9.36
C SER A 55 8.35 6.63 10.19
N LYS A 56 8.44 6.04 11.38
CA LYS A 56 7.35 5.97 12.37
C LYS A 56 6.64 7.32 12.54
N ASN A 57 7.40 8.39 12.75
CA ASN A 57 6.87 9.73 12.97
C ASN A 57 6.09 10.28 11.77
N ILE A 58 6.49 9.96 10.53
CA ILE A 58 5.76 10.40 9.34
C ILE A 58 4.42 9.66 9.26
N LEU A 59 4.43 8.33 9.47
CA LEU A 59 3.22 7.52 9.44
C LEU A 59 2.21 7.97 10.51
N LEU A 60 2.67 8.23 11.74
CA LEU A 60 1.81 8.73 12.82
C LEU A 60 1.18 10.09 12.48
N LYS A 61 1.94 11.01 11.88
CA LYS A 61 1.41 12.31 11.42
C LYS A 61 0.35 12.15 10.33
N GLU A 62 0.53 11.21 9.41
CA GLU A 62 -0.48 10.92 8.38
C GLU A 62 -1.76 10.34 8.98
N CYS A 63 -1.65 9.44 9.97
CA CYS A 63 -2.80 8.91 10.71
C CYS A 63 -3.61 10.03 11.37
N GLU A 64 -2.96 10.95 12.07
CA GLU A 64 -3.61 12.10 12.70
C GLU A 64 -4.32 13.01 11.69
N LYS A 65 -3.70 13.22 10.52
CA LYS A 65 -4.31 14.00 9.44
C LYS A 65 -5.58 13.34 8.92
N ILE A 66 -5.56 12.02 8.73
CA ILE A 66 -6.72 11.26 8.24
C ILE A 66 -7.82 11.23 9.30
N LYS A 67 -7.52 10.98 10.58
CA LYS A 67 -8.49 11.07 11.68
C LYS A 67 -9.24 12.39 11.67
N LYS A 68 -8.50 13.51 11.60
CA LYS A 68 -9.09 14.85 11.53
C LYS A 68 -9.98 15.05 10.30
N LYS A 69 -9.57 14.50 9.15
CA LYS A 69 -10.35 14.57 7.91
C LYS A 69 -11.66 13.79 8.02
N GLU A 70 -11.64 12.58 8.57
CA GLU A 70 -12.83 11.74 8.74
C GLU A 70 -13.82 12.32 9.74
N ILE A 71 -13.33 12.86 10.87
CA ILE A 71 -14.17 13.59 11.84
C ILE A 71 -14.85 14.76 11.14
N LYS A 72 -14.07 15.62 10.45
CA LYS A 72 -14.63 16.79 9.75
C LYS A 72 -15.65 16.41 8.69
N SER A 73 -15.37 15.35 7.92
CA SER A 73 -16.31 14.84 6.90
C SER A 73 -17.63 14.40 7.54
N SER A 74 -17.56 13.63 8.63
CA SER A 74 -18.73 13.15 9.37
C SER A 74 -19.51 14.31 10.01
N THR A 75 -18.83 15.29 10.61
CA THR A 75 -19.46 16.51 11.15
C THR A 75 -20.20 17.30 10.07
N ASN A 76 -19.64 17.41 8.87
CA ASN A 76 -20.30 18.08 7.74
C ASN A 76 -21.54 17.30 7.28
N LEU A 77 -21.47 15.97 7.20
CA LEU A 77 -22.63 15.14 6.87
C LEU A 77 -23.74 15.29 7.91
N LEU A 78 -23.40 15.28 9.20
CA LEU A 78 -24.36 15.52 10.29
C LEU A 78 -24.98 16.92 10.20
N SER A 79 -24.16 17.95 9.95
CA SER A 79 -24.64 19.33 9.78
C SER A 79 -25.59 19.48 8.58
N ASN A 80 -25.34 18.74 7.50
CA ASN A 80 -26.18 18.76 6.31
C ASN A 80 -27.48 17.98 6.54
N LEU A 81 -27.40 16.83 7.21
CA LEU A 81 -28.59 16.08 7.62
C LEU A 81 -29.50 16.94 8.51
N ALA A 82 -28.94 17.62 9.51
CA ALA A 82 -29.72 18.46 10.41
C ALA A 82 -30.53 19.58 9.71
N LYS A 83 -30.20 19.91 8.45
CA LYS A 83 -30.91 20.90 7.62
C LYS A 83 -32.03 20.28 6.77
N LEU A 84 -32.19 18.95 6.77
CA LEU A 84 -33.21 18.23 6.02
C LEU A 84 -34.40 17.90 6.93
N ASP A 85 -35.60 18.22 6.46
CA ASP A 85 -36.85 18.05 7.23
C ASP A 85 -37.27 16.58 7.45
N ASN A 86 -36.64 15.63 6.75
CA ASN A 86 -36.98 14.20 6.77
C ASN A 86 -35.87 13.31 7.35
N THR A 87 -35.05 13.83 8.25
CA THR A 87 -33.99 13.04 8.89
C THR A 87 -34.52 11.97 9.82
N THR A 88 -33.99 10.75 9.71
CA THR A 88 -34.29 9.65 10.63
C THR A 88 -33.13 9.40 11.58
N ILE A 89 -33.43 8.82 12.75
CA ILE A 89 -32.43 8.36 13.72
C ILE A 89 -31.44 7.37 13.07
N ASP A 90 -31.90 6.56 12.10
CA ASP A 90 -31.07 5.58 11.42
C ASP A 90 -30.00 6.23 10.53
N ASN A 91 -30.30 7.39 9.93
CA ASN A 91 -29.29 8.18 9.21
C ASN A 91 -28.15 8.64 10.15
N PHE A 92 -28.50 9.11 11.36
CA PHE A 92 -27.51 9.51 12.36
C PHE A 92 -26.66 8.32 12.81
N LYS A 93 -27.29 7.20 13.18
CA LYS A 93 -26.59 5.98 13.61
C LYS A 93 -25.62 5.49 12.54
N SER A 94 -26.03 5.47 11.28
CA SER A 94 -25.18 5.04 10.16
C SER A 94 -23.91 5.90 10.03
N ILE A 95 -24.02 7.22 10.15
CA ILE A 95 -22.84 8.11 10.10
C ILE A 95 -21.92 7.86 11.30
N TYR A 96 -22.47 7.74 12.50
CA TYR A 96 -21.67 7.48 13.70
C TYR A 96 -20.94 6.15 13.63
N GLN A 97 -21.62 5.06 13.25
CA GLN A 97 -21.02 3.75 13.07
C GLN A 97 -19.92 3.76 12.01
N ASN A 98 -20.14 4.47 10.89
CA ASN A 98 -19.11 4.60 9.86
C ASN A 98 -17.88 5.35 10.39
N LEU A 99 -18.07 6.46 11.11
CA LEU A 99 -16.95 7.19 11.73
C LEU A 99 -16.20 6.30 12.73
N GLU A 100 -16.91 5.60 13.61
CA GLU A 100 -16.33 4.72 14.62
C GLU A 100 -15.47 3.62 13.96
N ASN A 101 -16.02 2.93 12.96
CA ASN A 101 -15.30 1.91 12.20
C ASN A 101 -14.04 2.45 11.55
N LYS A 102 -14.09 3.64 10.95
CA LYS A 102 -12.91 4.27 10.34
C LYS A 102 -11.85 4.64 11.37
N ILE A 103 -12.25 5.21 12.51
CA ILE A 103 -11.32 5.58 13.58
C ILE A 103 -10.68 4.34 14.20
N ASP A 104 -11.44 3.26 14.41
CA ASP A 104 -10.93 1.98 14.90
C ASP A 104 -9.89 1.37 13.94
N ASN A 105 -10.16 1.38 12.63
CA ASN A 105 -9.20 0.91 11.62
C ASN A 105 -7.89 1.72 11.64
N ILE A 106 -7.96 3.04 11.85
CA ILE A 106 -6.75 3.87 11.99
C ILE A 106 -6.02 3.55 13.30
N ASN A 107 -6.74 3.31 14.39
CA ASN A 107 -6.12 2.94 15.67
C ASN A 107 -5.40 1.59 15.57
N LYS A 108 -6.00 0.60 14.91
CA LYS A 108 -5.34 -0.68 14.58
C LYS A 108 -4.06 -0.47 13.78
N PHE A 109 -4.07 0.42 12.79
CA PHE A 109 -2.88 0.77 12.01
C PHE A 109 -1.79 1.43 12.86
N ILE A 110 -2.16 2.37 13.74
CA ILE A 110 -1.22 3.00 14.71
C ILE A 110 -0.59 1.95 15.63
N ASN A 111 -1.38 0.98 16.12
CA ASN A 111 -0.87 -0.09 16.95
C ASN A 111 0.17 -0.93 16.20
N GLN A 112 -0.06 -1.26 14.93
CA GLN A 112 0.93 -1.97 14.11
C GLN A 112 2.21 -1.14 13.88
N ILE A 113 2.09 0.17 13.62
CA ILE A 113 3.26 1.07 13.54
C ILE A 113 4.10 1.01 14.81
N ASN A 114 3.46 0.88 15.97
CA ASN A 114 4.15 0.84 17.25
C ASN A 114 4.89 -0.48 17.50
N ILE A 115 4.41 -1.58 16.92
CA ILE A 115 5.00 -2.92 17.03
C ILE A 115 6.18 -3.08 16.06
N VAL A 116 6.09 -2.51 14.85
CA VAL A 116 7.12 -2.65 13.82
C VAL A 116 8.36 -1.81 14.15
N ASP A 117 9.53 -2.44 14.20
CA ASP A 117 10.83 -1.77 14.24
C ASP A 117 11.22 -1.26 12.84
N ILE A 118 10.60 -0.13 12.46
CA ILE A 118 10.76 0.50 11.14
C ILE A 118 12.22 0.85 10.82
N ASP A 119 13.02 1.19 11.84
CA ASP A 119 14.42 1.60 11.65
C ASP A 119 15.31 0.39 11.35
N LYS A 120 15.07 -0.75 12.00
CA LYS A 120 15.73 -2.02 11.67
C LYS A 120 15.35 -2.51 10.27
N GLU A 121 14.08 -2.43 9.90
CA GLU A 121 13.62 -2.90 8.58
C GLU A 121 14.16 -2.03 7.44
N ASN A 122 14.29 -0.73 7.64
CA ASN A 122 14.96 0.14 6.69
C ASN A 122 16.46 -0.20 6.51
N LYS A 123 17.14 -0.68 7.56
CA LYS A 123 18.53 -1.17 7.45
C LYS A 123 18.61 -2.48 6.67
N ASN A 124 17.70 -3.42 6.92
CA ASN A 124 17.61 -4.68 6.19
C ASN A 124 17.34 -4.44 4.69
N ASN A 125 16.43 -3.51 4.37
CA ASN A 125 16.11 -3.15 2.99
C ASN A 125 17.29 -2.53 2.23
N LYS A 126 18.14 -1.72 2.87
CA LYS A 126 19.33 -1.16 2.21
C LYS A 126 20.26 -2.25 1.65
N ASN A 127 20.30 -3.43 2.27
CA ASN A 127 21.12 -4.55 1.80
C ASN A 127 20.52 -5.29 0.59
N ILE A 128 19.21 -5.15 0.36
CA ILE A 128 18.48 -5.70 -0.80
C ILE A 128 18.71 -4.82 -2.04
N PHE A 129 18.91 -3.52 -1.84
CA PHE A 129 19.26 -2.55 -2.88
C PHE A 129 20.78 -2.48 -3.14
N LYS A 130 21.43 -3.61 -3.40
CA LYS A 130 22.73 -3.56 -4.09
C LYS A 130 22.46 -3.43 -5.59
N PRO A 131 22.76 -2.30 -6.24
CA PRO A 131 22.74 -2.28 -7.70
C PRO A 131 23.73 -3.34 -8.19
N LYS A 132 23.29 -4.22 -9.10
CA LYS A 132 24.25 -4.93 -9.97
C LYS A 132 24.96 -3.82 -10.74
N ILE A 133 26.17 -3.46 -10.33
CA ILE A 133 27.07 -2.66 -11.16
C ILE A 133 27.47 -3.59 -12.28
N ILE A 134 26.75 -3.52 -13.40
CA ILE A 134 27.24 -4.11 -14.65
C ILE A 134 28.37 -3.19 -15.08
N ASN A 135 29.61 -3.65 -14.91
CA ASN A 135 30.77 -2.99 -15.50
C ASN A 135 30.58 -3.06 -17.02
N ILE A 136 30.23 -1.94 -17.65
CA ILE A 136 30.07 -1.85 -19.12
C ILE A 136 31.44 -1.93 -19.82
N ASN A 137 32.55 -1.99 -19.07
CA ASN A 137 33.90 -1.95 -19.64
C ASN A 137 34.46 -3.31 -20.07
N GLU A 138 33.76 -4.43 -19.91
CA GLU A 138 34.28 -5.76 -20.29
C GLU A 138 33.71 -6.37 -21.58
N HIS A 139 32.80 -5.70 -22.29
CA HIS A 139 32.21 -6.24 -23.54
C HIS A 139 32.35 -5.29 -24.74
N ASN A 140 33.54 -4.72 -24.93
CA ASN A 140 33.89 -3.95 -26.13
C ASN A 140 34.92 -4.64 -27.02
N ASN A 141 34.89 -5.97 -27.11
CA ASN A 141 35.56 -6.66 -28.21
C ASN A 141 34.65 -7.77 -28.75
N ASN A 142 34.33 -7.61 -30.05
CA ASN A 142 33.59 -8.52 -30.90
C ASN A 142 32.08 -8.58 -30.64
N ILE A 143 31.32 -7.82 -31.42
CA ILE A 143 30.33 -8.40 -32.34
C ILE A 143 30.18 -7.43 -33.52
N LYS A 144 30.71 -7.85 -34.67
CA LYS A 144 30.37 -7.29 -35.99
C LYS A 144 28.94 -7.70 -36.33
N ASN A 145 28.20 -6.72 -36.84
CA ASN A 145 26.97 -6.81 -37.62
C ASN A 145 26.57 -8.20 -38.12
N LYS A 146 25.35 -8.63 -37.78
CA LYS A 146 24.45 -9.24 -38.76
C LYS A 146 23.00 -8.96 -38.40
N VAL A 147 22.32 -8.36 -39.37
CA VAL A 147 20.89 -8.03 -39.44
C VAL A 147 20.16 -9.22 -40.08
N TYR A 148 18.85 -9.32 -39.79
CA TYR A 148 17.82 -10.26 -40.29
C TYR A 148 17.85 -11.66 -39.66
N SER A 149 16.74 -12.35 -39.42
CA SER A 149 15.29 -12.10 -39.20
C SER A 149 14.68 -13.49 -39.05
N ASP A 150 13.56 -13.57 -38.32
CA ASP A 150 12.59 -14.66 -38.27
C ASP A 150 13.10 -16.06 -37.83
N ASP A 151 12.57 -16.54 -36.71
CA ASP A 151 11.51 -17.55 -36.77
C ASP A 151 10.86 -17.73 -35.41
N SER A 152 9.53 -17.71 -35.45
CA SER A 152 8.64 -18.23 -34.42
C SER A 152 8.98 -19.69 -34.09
N GLU A 153 8.96 -20.05 -32.81
CA GLU A 153 7.88 -20.90 -32.28
C GLU A 153 8.13 -21.33 -30.82
N ASN A 154 6.99 -21.47 -30.14
CA ASN A 154 6.72 -22.40 -29.05
C ASN A 154 7.24 -22.10 -27.63
N SER A 155 6.27 -21.53 -26.90
CA SER A 155 5.73 -22.04 -25.64
C SER A 155 6.63 -21.92 -24.42
N LEU A 156 6.14 -21.19 -23.41
CA LEU A 156 6.20 -21.64 -22.02
C LEU A 156 5.17 -20.85 -21.21
N ASN A 157 4.03 -21.51 -21.05
CA ASN A 157 3.15 -21.49 -19.88
C ASN A 157 2.81 -20.14 -19.25
N ASN A 158 1.66 -19.65 -19.68
CA ASN A 158 0.65 -19.08 -18.80
C ASN A 158 0.54 -19.91 -17.50
N ASN A 159 1.15 -19.42 -16.43
CA ASN A 159 0.63 -19.64 -15.09
C ASN A 159 0.54 -18.28 -14.43
N TYR A 160 -0.66 -17.72 -14.54
CA TYR A 160 -1.16 -16.68 -13.68
C TYR A 160 -0.83 -17.07 -12.24
N LEU A 161 0.12 -16.39 -11.61
CA LEU A 161 0.08 -16.24 -10.16
C LEU A 161 -1.06 -15.26 -9.90
N GLU A 162 -2.27 -15.80 -9.85
CA GLU A 162 -3.31 -15.29 -8.97
C GLU A 162 -2.63 -15.06 -7.62
N LEU A 163 -2.29 -13.79 -7.36
CA LEU A 163 -2.29 -13.31 -6.00
C LEU A 163 -3.75 -13.46 -5.58
N GLU A 164 -4.10 -14.62 -5.02
CA GLU A 164 -5.26 -14.76 -4.17
C GLU A 164 -5.09 -13.68 -3.09
N PHE A 165 -5.67 -12.51 -3.37
CA PHE A 165 -6.08 -11.57 -2.37
C PHE A 165 -7.00 -12.38 -1.48
N ILE A 166 -6.44 -12.94 -0.42
CA ILE A 166 -7.16 -13.81 0.49
C ILE A 166 -8.42 -13.05 0.91
N GLU A 167 -9.54 -13.50 0.39
CA GLU A 167 -10.87 -13.33 0.95
C GLU A 167 -10.81 -13.87 2.38
N TYR A 168 -10.40 -13.04 3.33
CA TYR A 168 -10.87 -13.19 4.70
C TYR A 168 -12.04 -12.24 4.86
N TYR A 169 -13.18 -12.73 4.37
CA TYR A 169 -14.48 -12.34 4.90
C TYR A 169 -14.47 -12.55 6.41
N SER A 170 -15.10 -11.57 7.07
CA SER A 170 -15.89 -11.70 8.29
C SER A 170 -16.05 -13.12 8.83
N ASN A 171 -15.52 -13.35 10.03
CA ASN A 171 -16.18 -14.15 11.05
C ASN A 171 -15.52 -13.83 12.40
N CYS A 172 -16.13 -12.85 13.08
CA CYS A 172 -16.41 -12.78 14.51
C CYS A 172 -17.15 -11.46 14.74
#